data_AF-S4PYX3-F1
#
_entry.id   AF-S4PYX3-F1
#
_cell.length_a   1.000
_cell.length_b   1.000
_cell.length_c   1.000
_cell.angle_alpha   90.00
_cell.angle_beta   90.00
_cell.angle_gamma   90.00
#
_symmetry.space_group_name_H-M   'P 1'
#
loop_
_entity.id
_entity.type
_entity.pdbx_description
1 polymer ?
#
loop_
_entity_poly.entity_id
_entity_poly.type
_entity_poly.pdbx_seq_one_letter_code
_entity_poly.pdbx_strand_id
1 'polypeptide(L)' 'MNMFRKEYPRYPSIGELEISDWEKTCTIDLRPFMNPSPYTLPHRASLPRLFRLFRALGLRHLPIVNDL' A
#
# COMPACT_ATOMS: atom_id res chain seq x y z
N MET A 1 -1.46 -6.98 -16.15
CA MET A 1 -0.68 -5.87 -15.54
C MET A 1 -0.80 -4.53 -16.28
N ASN A 2 -0.98 -4.51 -17.62
CA ASN A 2 -1.12 -3.26 -18.38
C ASN A 2 -2.32 -2.40 -17.96
N MET A 3 -3.37 -3.02 -17.41
CA MET A 3 -4.56 -2.32 -16.89
C MET A 3 -4.20 -1.22 -15.88
N PHE A 4 -3.37 -1.50 -14.87
CA PHE A 4 -3.02 -0.51 -13.83
C PHE A 4 -2.22 0.70 -14.31
N ARG A 5 -1.56 0.59 -15.47
CA ARG A 5 -0.73 1.66 -16.04
C ARG A 5 -1.49 2.55 -17.00
N LYS A 6 -2.67 2.14 -17.46
CA LYS A 6 -3.42 2.82 -18.51
C LYS A 6 -3.91 4.20 -18.05
N GLU A 7 -4.30 4.32 -16.79
CA GLU A 7 -4.80 5.57 -16.19
C GLU A 7 -3.67 6.41 -15.57
N TYR A 8 -2.40 5.97 -15.63
CA TYR A 8 -1.29 6.77 -15.11
C TYR A 8 -1.10 8.03 -15.97
N PRO A 9 -0.88 9.22 -15.36
CA PRO A 9 -0.69 9.47 -13.93
C PRO A 9 -1.95 9.87 -13.15
N ARG A 10 -3.09 10.05 -13.83
CA ARG A 10 -4.32 10.57 -13.23
C ARG A 10 -5.34 9.45 -13.04
N TYR A 11 -5.29 8.87 -11.85
CA TYR A 11 -6.25 7.87 -11.43
C TYR A 11 -7.63 8.51 -11.18
N PRO A 12 -8.74 7.79 -11.48
CA PRO A 12 -10.08 8.26 -11.18
C PRO A 12 -10.29 8.41 -9.67
N SER A 13 -11.15 9.33 -9.27
CA SER A 13 -11.53 9.49 -7.87
C SER A 13 -12.53 8.42 -7.43
N ILE A 14 -12.64 8.16 -6.13
CA ILE A 14 -13.61 7.18 -5.62
C ILE A 14 -15.07 7.61 -5.81
N GLY A 15 -15.33 8.91 -6.01
CA GLY A 15 -16.67 9.43 -6.25
C GLY A 15 -17.20 9.15 -7.66
N GLU A 16 -16.32 8.82 -8.60
CA GLU A 16 -16.70 8.41 -9.96
C GLU A 16 -17.15 6.94 -10.02
N LEU A 17 -17.02 6.20 -8.91
CA LEU A 17 -17.30 4.78 -8.85
C LEU A 17 -18.72 4.54 -8.36
N GLU A 18 -19.55 3.95 -9.22
CA GLU A 18 -20.88 3.47 -8.85
C GLU A 18 -20.77 2.02 -8.40
N ILE A 19 -21.07 1.76 -7.13
CA ILE A 19 -21.11 0.42 -6.54
C ILE A 19 -22.51 0.17 -5.99
N SER A 20 -23.16 -0.88 -6.46
CA SER A 20 -24.46 -1.31 -5.96
C SER A 20 -24.40 -1.84 -4.53
N ASP A 21 -25.54 -1.88 -3.83
CA ASP A 21 -25.56 -2.36 -2.44
C ASP A 21 -25.23 -3.84 -2.30
N TRP A 22 -25.51 -4.66 -3.33
CA TRP A 22 -25.12 -6.07 -3.33
C TRP A 22 -23.60 -6.24 -3.52
N GLU A 23 -22.95 -5.44 -4.37
CA GLU A 23 -21.49 -5.51 -4.58
C GLU A 23 -20.73 -5.19 -3.29
N LYS A 24 -21.25 -4.28 -2.46
CA LYS A 24 -20.68 -3.96 -1.15
C LYS A 24 -20.68 -5.15 -0.18
N THR A 25 -21.53 -6.14 -0.41
CA THR A 25 -21.56 -7.39 0.40
C THR A 25 -20.55 -8.44 -0.08
N CYS A 26 -19.98 -8.24 -1.26
CA CYS A 26 -19.00 -9.16 -1.84
C CYS A 26 -17.62 -8.96 -1.21
N THR A 27 -16.77 -9.98 -1.29
CA THR A 27 -15.38 -9.93 -0.82
C THR A 27 -14.42 -9.95 -2.00
N ILE A 28 -13.31 -9.20 -1.86
CA ILE A 28 -12.28 -9.11 -2.89
C ILE A 28 -10.98 -9.67 -2.30
N ASP A 29 -10.38 -10.62 -3.01
CA ASP A 29 -9.05 -11.10 -2.67
C ASP A 29 -7.99 -10.09 -3.13
N LEU A 30 -7.39 -9.39 -2.17
CA LEU A 30 -6.35 -8.39 -2.43
C LEU A 30 -4.94 -8.99 -2.55
N ARG A 31 -4.74 -10.27 -2.16
CA ARG A 31 -3.41 -10.91 -2.15
C ARG A 31 -2.64 -10.80 -3.47
N PRO A 32 -3.24 -10.98 -4.67
CA PRO A 32 -2.49 -10.85 -5.92
C PRO A 32 -2.11 -9.40 -6.28
N PHE A 33 -2.69 -8.40 -5.61
CA PHE A 33 -2.48 -6.98 -5.89
C PHE A 33 -1.58 -6.28 -4.86
N MET A 34 -1.43 -6.86 -3.68
CA MET A 34 -0.59 -6.33 -2.60
C MET A 34 0.88 -6.65 -2.82
N ASN A 35 1.76 -5.82 -2.27
CA ASN A 35 3.17 -6.17 -2.12
C ASN A 35 3.28 -7.23 -0.99
N PRO A 36 3.71 -8.48 -1.29
CA PRO A 36 3.79 -9.53 -0.28
C PRO A 36 4.96 -9.34 0.71
N SER A 37 5.90 -8.43 0.43
CA SER A 37 7.10 -8.23 1.24
C SER A 37 7.43 -6.73 1.39
N PRO A 38 6.61 -5.97 2.12
CA PRO A 38 6.93 -4.58 2.43
C PRO A 38 8.14 -4.50 3.37
N TYR A 39 8.95 -3.45 3.23
CA TYR A 39 9.95 -3.12 4.24
C TYR A 39 9.26 -2.73 5.53
N THR A 40 9.64 -3.36 6.64
CA THR A 40 9.11 -3.06 7.97
C THR A 40 10.25 -2.75 8.94
N LEU A 41 9.93 -2.07 10.04
CA LEU A 41 10.86 -1.89 11.16
C LEU A 41 10.15 -2.20 12.48
N PRO A 42 10.89 -2.70 13.49
CA PRO A 42 10.34 -2.89 14.82
C PRO A 42 10.06 -1.53 15.48
N HIS A 43 9.09 -1.48 16.40
CA HIS A 43 8.72 -0.26 17.13
C HIS A 43 9.90 0.40 17.88
N ARG A 44 10.85 -0.40 18.36
CA ARG A 44 12.08 0.07 19.03
C ARG A 44 13.17 0.60 18.09
N ALA A 45 12.95 0.62 16.77
CA ALA A 45 13.94 1.12 15.82
C ALA A 45 14.24 2.61 16.07
N SER A 46 15.53 2.96 16.10
CA SER A 46 15.94 4.35 16.29
C SER A 46 15.61 5.22 15.08
N LEU A 47 15.33 6.51 15.33
CA LEU A 47 15.02 7.48 14.27
C LEU A 47 16.10 7.57 13.17
N PRO A 48 17.42 7.57 13.47
CA PRO A 48 18.44 7.59 12.43
C PRO A 48 18.38 6.36 11.51
N ARG A 49 18.07 5.18 12.06
CA ARG A 49 17.91 3.95 11.28
C ARG A 49 16.69 4.04 10.37
N LEU A 50 15.56 4.49 10.89
CA LEU A 50 14.33 4.70 10.13
C LEU A 50 14.56 5.69 8.98
N PHE A 51 15.17 6.84 9.27
CA PHE A 51 15.45 7.88 8.29
C PHE A 51 16.36 7.38 7.17
N ARG A 52 17.46 6.71 7.52
CA ARG A 52 18.39 6.13 6.55
C ARG A 52 17.69 5.14 5.63
N LEU A 53 16.91 4.21 6.17
CA LEU A 53 16.18 3.22 5.36
C LEU A 53 15.17 3.90 4.42
N PHE A 54 14.34 4.80 4.94
CA PHE A 54 13.28 5.47 4.18
C PHE A 54 13.86 6.32 3.05
N ARG A 55 14.91 7.10 3.32
CA ARG A 55 15.53 8.00 2.33
C ARG A 55 16.39 7.27 1.31
N ALA A 56 17.18 6.28 1.74
CA ALA A 56 18.07 5.55 0.83
C ALA A 56 17.30 4.74 -0.21
N LEU A 57 16.16 4.16 0.17
CA LEU A 57 15.33 3.35 -0.74
C LEU A 57 14.21 4.16 -1.42
N GLY A 58 14.05 5.45 -1.10
CA GLY A 58 12.98 6.28 -1.64
C GLY A 58 11.58 5.74 -1.29
N LEU A 59 11.41 5.20 -0.08
CA LEU A 59 10.13 4.63 0.33
C LEU A 59 9.04 5.71 0.41
N ARG A 60 7.79 5.31 0.17
CA ARG A 60 6.61 6.14 0.42
C ARG A 60 5.93 5.81 1.75
N HIS A 61 5.94 4.52 2.10
CA HIS A 61 5.35 3.97 3.31
C HIS A 61 6.34 2.98 3.94
N LEU A 62 6.45 3.00 5.27
CA LEU A 62 7.31 2.12 6.05
C LEU A 62 6.54 1.67 7.30
N PRO A 63 5.85 0.52 7.23
CA PRO A 63 5.12 -0.03 8.37
C PRO A 63 6.03 -0.29 9.57
N ILE A 64 5.57 0.14 10.74
CA ILE A 64 6.20 -0.16 12.03
C ILE A 64 5.42 -1.31 12.66
N VAL A 65 6.12 -2.38 12.98
CA VAL A 65 5.53 -3.60 13.57
C VAL A 65 6.05 -3.79 14.98
N ASN A 66 5.24 -4.41 15.83
CA ASN A 66 5.70 -4.83 17.15
C ASN A 66 6.53 -6.11 17.01
N ASP A 67 7.42 -6.34 17.97
CA ASP A 67 8.02 -7.67 18.14
C ASP A 67 6.87 -8.63 18.49
N LEU A 68 6.76 -9.75 17.77
CA LEU A 68 5.83 -10.85 18.11
C LEU A 68 6.24 -11.50 19.43
#